data_AF-A0A8J7TYU5-F1
#
_entry.id   AF-A0A8J7TYU5-F1
#
_cell.length_a   1.000
_cell.length_b   1.000
_cell.length_c   1.000
_cell.angle_alpha   90.00
_cell.angle_beta   90.00
_cell.angle_gamma   90.00
#
_symmetry.space_group_name_H-M   'P 1'
#
loop_
_entity.id
_entity.type
_entity.pdbx_description
1 polymer ?
#
loop_
_entity_poly.entity_id
_entity_poly.type
_entity_poly.pdbx_seq_one_letter_code
_entity_poly.pdbx_strand_id
1 'polypeptide(L)'
;MKLTPREKVKRLPKRYVAAITPQMVVDYLRSHGWKQTAVVEENEVVVYRHPRNPELDITVLWTKKYADWLDRIADAIVTAAAVEKRPFWEVYMDMAGRYYVAPHTYSTSPIVNGRVSRPKQRRKSKKAEVT
;
A
#
# COMPACT_ATOMS: atom_id res chain seq x y z
N MET A 1 -9.35 -31.00 10.26
CA MET A 1 -9.78 -29.81 9.49
C MET A 1 -8.55 -29.12 8.93
N LYS A 2 -8.40 -29.06 7.60
CA LYS A 2 -7.27 -28.36 6.95
C LYS A 2 -7.66 -26.89 6.80
N LEU A 3 -6.97 -26.01 7.53
CA LEU A 3 -7.15 -24.56 7.44
C LEU A 3 -6.89 -24.10 6.01
N THR A 4 -7.82 -23.35 5.43
CA THR A 4 -7.70 -22.80 4.08
C THR A 4 -6.54 -21.79 4.04
N PRO A 5 -5.92 -21.51 2.87
CA PRO A 5 -4.86 -20.50 2.77
C PRO A 5 -5.26 -19.11 3.32
N ARG A 6 -6.56 -18.80 3.35
CA ARG A 6 -7.13 -17.59 3.97
C ARG A 6 -7.02 -17.57 5.51
N GLU A 7 -7.03 -18.72 6.17
CA GLU A 7 -6.95 -18.81 7.65
C GLU A 7 -5.53 -18.72 8.22
N LYS A 8 -4.49 -18.94 7.39
CA LYS A 8 -3.08 -18.85 7.81
C LYS A 8 -2.46 -17.47 7.63
N VAL A 9 -3.25 -16.46 7.28
CA VAL A 9 -2.78 -15.08 7.39
C VAL A 9 -2.88 -14.73 8.87
N LYS A 10 -1.76 -14.85 9.61
CA LYS A 10 -1.58 -14.12 10.88
C LYS A 10 -2.05 -12.69 10.62
N ARG A 11 -3.24 -12.34 11.14
CA ARG A 11 -3.87 -11.04 10.92
C ARG A 11 -2.80 -9.97 11.06
N LEU A 12 -2.60 -9.20 9.98
CA LEU A 12 -1.70 -8.06 10.02
C LEU A 12 -2.04 -7.22 11.26
N PRO A 13 -1.06 -6.80 12.08
CA PRO A 13 -1.36 -6.01 13.26
C PRO A 13 -2.21 -4.80 12.89
N LYS A 14 -3.41 -4.67 13.49
CA LYS A 14 -4.40 -3.64 13.12
C LYS A 14 -3.81 -2.23 13.03
N ARG A 15 -2.85 -1.92 13.90
CA ARG A 15 -2.12 -0.63 13.90
C ARG A 15 -1.39 -0.31 12.60
N TYR A 16 -0.85 -1.32 11.91
CA TYR A 16 -0.14 -1.13 10.65
C TYR A 16 -1.12 -0.94 9.49
N VAL A 17 -2.19 -1.75 9.47
CA VAL A 17 -3.26 -1.67 8.48
C VAL A 17 -4.00 -0.33 8.56
N ALA A 18 -4.26 0.16 9.77
CA ALA A 18 -4.95 1.43 9.99
C ALA A 18 -4.18 2.67 9.50
N ALA A 19 -2.87 2.55 9.29
CA ALA A 19 -2.03 3.62 8.75
C ALA A 19 -2.08 3.72 7.22
N ILE A 20 -2.59 2.71 6.53
CA ILE A 20 -2.74 2.71 5.07
C ILE A 20 -4.06 3.37 4.70
N THR A 21 -4.01 4.37 3.84
CA THR A 21 -5.22 5.03 3.32
C THR A 21 -5.70 4.34 2.03
N PRO A 22 -6.98 4.49 1.63
CA PRO A 22 -7.47 3.93 0.37
C PRO A 22 -6.70 4.47 -0.84
N GLN A 23 -6.32 5.76 -0.80
CA GLN A 23 -5.50 6.39 -1.84
C GLN A 23 -4.14 5.67 -2.00
N MET A 24 -3.48 5.34 -0.89
CA MET A 24 -2.19 4.64 -0.92
C MET A 24 -2.30 3.25 -1.54
N VAL A 25 -3.40 2.53 -1.28
CA VAL A 25 -3.70 1.25 -1.94
C VAL A 25 -3.87 1.48 -3.44
N VAL A 26 -4.68 2.46 -3.85
CA VAL A 26 -4.94 2.76 -5.27
C VAL A 26 -3.66 3.13 -6.01
N ASP A 27 -2.83 4.00 -5.44
CA ASP A 27 -1.58 4.45 -6.05
C ASP A 27 -0.63 3.27 -6.27
N TYR A 28 -0.49 2.40 -5.26
CA TYR A 28 0.28 1.17 -5.36
C TYR A 28 -0.25 0.25 -6.46
N LEU A 29 -1.56 -0.05 -6.45
CA LEU A 29 -2.16 -0.96 -7.42
C LEU A 29 -1.93 -0.45 -8.85
N ARG A 30 -2.14 0.85 -9.08
CA ARG A 30 -1.90 1.48 -10.39
C ARG A 30 -0.44 1.40 -10.82
N SER A 31 0.52 1.68 -9.93
CA SER A 31 1.94 1.61 -10.27
C SER A 31 2.44 0.17 -10.48
N HIS A 32 1.78 -0.82 -9.88
CA HIS A 32 2.08 -2.25 -10.06
C HIS A 32 1.24 -2.90 -11.18
N GLY A 33 0.58 -2.11 -12.03
CA GLY A 33 -0.06 -2.59 -13.26
C GLY A 33 -1.44 -3.20 -13.08
N TRP A 34 -2.05 -3.09 -11.90
CA TRP A 34 -3.45 -3.45 -11.69
C TRP A 34 -4.37 -2.51 -12.45
N LYS A 35 -5.49 -3.04 -12.93
CA LYS A 35 -6.49 -2.29 -13.70
C LYS A 35 -7.78 -2.21 -12.91
N GLN A 36 -8.34 -1.00 -12.84
CA GLN A 36 -9.68 -0.80 -12.32
C GLN A 36 -10.69 -1.46 -13.26
N THR A 37 -11.54 -2.33 -12.72
CA THR A 37 -12.53 -3.09 -13.50
C THR A 37 -13.96 -2.68 -13.21
N ALA A 38 -14.25 -2.23 -11.98
CA ALA A 38 -15.58 -1.80 -11.59
C ALA A 38 -15.55 -0.67 -10.56
N VAL A 39 -16.63 0.10 -10.53
CA VAL A 39 -16.91 1.11 -9.52
C VAL A 39 -18.37 0.95 -9.09
N VAL A 40 -18.60 0.93 -7.78
CA VAL A 40 -19.91 0.68 -7.17
C VAL A 40 -20.14 1.69 -6.04
N GLU A 41 -21.41 1.89 -5.66
CA GLU A 41 -21.82 2.76 -4.55
C GLU A 41 -21.24 4.17 -4.67
N GLU A 42 -21.59 4.89 -5.75
CA GLU A 42 -21.20 6.30 -5.94
C GLU A 42 -19.67 6.57 -5.85
N ASN A 43 -18.85 5.60 -6.28
CA ASN A 43 -17.39 5.62 -6.19
C ASN A 43 -16.80 5.33 -4.81
N GLU A 44 -17.60 4.85 -3.84
CA GLU A 44 -17.08 4.45 -2.54
C GLU A 44 -16.41 3.08 -2.57
N VAL A 45 -16.79 2.22 -3.53
CA VAL A 45 -16.22 0.88 -3.71
C VAL A 45 -15.61 0.78 -5.09
N VAL A 46 -14.31 0.47 -5.15
CA VAL A 46 -13.57 0.32 -6.41
C VAL A 46 -12.91 -1.05 -6.45
N VAL A 47 -13.03 -1.74 -7.58
CA VAL A 47 -12.44 -3.07 -7.79
C VAL A 47 -11.28 -3.00 -8.76
N TYR A 48 -10.17 -3.62 -8.38
CA TYR A 48 -8.96 -3.74 -9.18
C TYR A 48 -8.64 -5.21 -9.46
N ARG A 49 -8.20 -5.49 -10.69
CA ARG A 49 -7.78 -6.81 -11.15
C ARG A 49 -6.40 -6.76 -11.77
N HIS A 50 -5.58 -7.77 -11.49
CA HIS A 50 -4.26 -7.88 -12.12
C HIS A 50 -4.38 -8.62 -13.45
N PRO A 51 -3.86 -8.08 -14.58
CA PRO A 51 -4.04 -8.69 -15.90
C PRO A 51 -3.41 -10.09 -16.02
N ARG A 52 -2.37 -10.39 -15.23
CA ARG A 52 -1.73 -11.71 -15.23
C ARG A 52 -2.43 -12.75 -14.35
N ASN A 53 -3.35 -12.33 -13.47
CA ASN A 53 -4.09 -13.21 -12.57
C ASN A 53 -5.54 -12.70 -12.46
N PRO A 54 -6.38 -12.99 -13.48
CA PRO A 54 -7.74 -12.44 -13.55
C PRO A 54 -8.71 -13.00 -12.50
N GLU A 55 -8.33 -14.11 -11.85
CA GLU A 55 -9.12 -14.77 -10.80
C GLU A 55 -9.03 -14.06 -9.43
N LEU A 56 -8.13 -13.08 -9.27
CA LEU A 56 -7.92 -12.36 -8.01
C LEU A 56 -8.26 -10.89 -8.17
N ASP A 57 -9.25 -10.48 -7.39
CA ASP A 57 -9.72 -9.10 -7.31
C ASP A 57 -9.35 -8.48 -5.96
N ILE A 58 -9.04 -7.19 -5.99
CA ILE A 58 -8.86 -6.36 -4.80
C ILE A 58 -9.98 -5.33 -4.76
N THR A 59 -10.78 -5.38 -3.69
CA THR A 59 -11.79 -4.37 -3.40
C THR A 59 -11.20 -3.29 -2.50
N VAL A 60 -11.27 -2.05 -2.94
CA VAL A 60 -10.87 -0.86 -2.18
C VAL A 60 -12.11 -0.11 -1.73
N LEU A 61 -12.22 0.10 -0.42
CA LEU A 61 -13.28 0.89 0.21
C LEU A 61 -12.73 2.28 0.55
N TRP A 62 -13.32 3.34 -0.02
CA TRP A 62 -12.88 4.72 0.16
C TRP A 62 -13.24 5.29 1.53
N THR A 63 -14.32 4.82 2.14
CA THR A 63 -14.83 5.36 3.40
C THR A 63 -14.69 4.36 4.53
N LYS A 64 -14.36 4.84 5.75
CA LYS A 64 -14.21 4.00 6.94
C LYS A 64 -15.55 3.57 7.57
N LYS A 65 -16.68 3.86 6.91
CA LYS A 65 -18.02 3.56 7.42
C LYS A 65 -18.32 2.06 7.43
N TYR A 66 -17.64 1.29 6.57
CA TYR A 66 -17.79 -0.16 6.50
C TYR A 66 -17.03 -0.84 7.64
N ALA A 67 -17.69 -1.75 8.34
CA ALA A 67 -17.12 -2.45 9.49
C ALA A 67 -15.89 -3.31 9.14
N ASP A 68 -15.83 -3.80 7.90
CA ASP A 68 -14.73 -4.61 7.35
C ASP A 68 -13.63 -3.77 6.68
N TRP A 69 -13.65 -2.44 6.80
CA TRP A 69 -12.71 -1.56 6.12
C TRP A 69 -11.24 -1.94 6.36
N LEU A 70 -10.86 -2.21 7.61
CA LEU A 70 -9.50 -2.67 7.94
C LEU A 70 -9.19 -4.03 7.34
N ASP A 71 -10.16 -4.95 7.34
CA ASP A 71 -9.96 -6.28 6.78
C ASP A 71 -9.76 -6.22 5.26
N ARG A 72 -10.43 -5.28 4.56
CA ARG A 72 -10.22 -5.05 3.12
C ARG A 72 -8.84 -4.50 2.78
N ILE A 73 -8.31 -3.59 3.59
CA ILE A 73 -6.93 -3.12 3.41
C ILE A 73 -5.94 -4.26 3.66
N ALA A 74 -6.16 -5.10 4.68
CA ALA A 74 -5.31 -6.27 4.93
C ALA A 74 -5.37 -7.28 3.77
N ASP A 75 -6.56 -7.55 3.25
CA ASP A 75 -6.79 -8.43 2.11
C ASP A 75 -6.12 -7.90 0.83
N ALA A 76 -6.17 -6.59 0.59
CA ALA A 76 -5.48 -5.94 -0.51
C ALA A 76 -3.95 -6.19 -0.46
N ILE A 77 -3.33 -6.01 0.72
CA ILE A 77 -1.88 -6.23 0.91
C ILE A 77 -1.53 -7.70 0.63
N VAL A 78 -2.30 -8.64 1.20
CA VAL A 78 -2.02 -10.08 1.06
C VAL A 78 -2.24 -10.56 -0.36
N THR A 79 -3.31 -10.12 -1.01
CA THR A 79 -3.63 -10.48 -2.40
C THR A 79 -2.59 -9.93 -3.36
N ALA A 80 -2.17 -8.66 -3.18
CA ALA A 80 -1.08 -8.09 -3.96
C ALA A 80 0.23 -8.87 -3.77
N ALA A 81 0.58 -9.19 -2.53
CA ALA A 81 1.77 -10.00 -2.21
C ALA A 81 1.74 -11.39 -2.88
N ALA A 82 0.59 -12.05 -2.87
CA ALA A 82 0.41 -13.35 -3.51
C ALA A 82 0.58 -13.27 -5.05
N VAL A 83 -0.02 -12.25 -5.68
CA VAL A 83 0.08 -12.04 -7.13
C VAL A 83 1.51 -11.68 -7.55
N GLU A 84 2.18 -10.83 -6.78
CA GLU A 84 3.54 -10.37 -7.06
C GLU A 84 4.62 -11.36 -6.61
N LYS A 85 4.24 -12.45 -5.93
CA LYS A 85 5.16 -13.45 -5.34
C LYS A 85 6.20 -12.81 -4.41
N ARG A 86 5.78 -11.81 -3.64
CA ARG A 86 6.62 -11.07 -2.68
C ARG A 86 6.15 -11.29 -1.25
N PRO A 87 7.02 -11.15 -0.24
CA PRO A 87 6.59 -11.13 1.15
C PRO A 87 5.60 -9.98 1.40
N PHE A 88 4.54 -10.23 2.17
CA PHE A 88 3.50 -9.22 2.44
C PHE A 88 4.07 -7.93 3.06
N TRP A 89 5.15 -8.03 3.83
CA TRP A 89 5.76 -6.89 4.52
C TRP A 89 6.41 -5.91 3.53
N GLU A 90 6.98 -6.41 2.43
CA GLU A 90 7.53 -5.54 1.39
C GLU A 90 6.41 -4.79 0.66
N VAL A 91 5.32 -5.47 0.32
CA VAL A 91 4.13 -4.86 -0.29
C VAL A 91 3.51 -3.81 0.63
N TYR A 92 3.36 -4.13 1.92
CA TYR A 92 2.91 -3.17 2.92
C TYR A 92 3.80 -1.92 2.96
N MET A 93 5.12 -2.11 2.93
CA MET A 93 6.09 -1.03 3.00
C MET A 93 6.05 -0.14 1.75
N ASP A 94 5.98 -0.75 0.57
CA ASP A 94 5.80 -0.02 -0.69
C ASP A 94 4.48 0.76 -0.72
N MET A 95 3.36 0.14 -0.31
CA MET A 95 2.07 0.82 -0.13
C MET A 95 2.18 1.97 0.89
N ALA A 96 2.93 1.78 1.97
CA ALA A 96 3.18 2.80 2.98
C ALA A 96 4.05 3.97 2.48
N GLY A 97 4.54 3.92 1.23
CA GLY A 97 5.50 4.87 0.68
C GLY A 97 6.86 4.80 1.37
N ARG A 98 7.18 3.65 1.98
CA ARG A 98 8.41 3.39 2.73
C ARG A 98 9.21 2.30 2.03
N TYR A 99 10.22 2.68 1.29
CA TYR A 99 11.09 1.76 0.57
C TYR A 99 12.12 1.14 1.50
N TYR A 100 12.28 -0.18 1.44
CA TYR A 100 13.35 -0.88 2.16
C TYR A 100 14.71 -0.49 1.57
N VAL A 101 15.65 -0.06 2.41
CA VAL A 101 16.98 0.44 1.98
C VAL A 101 18.10 -0.49 2.46
N ALA A 102 17.92 -1.13 3.60
CA ALA A 102 18.86 -2.02 4.27
C ALA A 102 18.13 -2.74 5.43
N PRO A 103 18.72 -3.77 6.06
CA PRO A 103 18.14 -4.41 7.26
C PRO A 103 17.66 -3.36 8.27
N HIS A 104 16.38 -3.43 8.63
CA HIS A 104 15.71 -2.53 9.58
C HIS A 104 15.68 -1.04 9.20
N THR A 105 16.04 -0.67 7.96
CA THR A 105 16.09 0.73 7.51
C THR A 105 15.11 0.97 6.36
N TYR A 106 14.19 1.92 6.55
CA TYR A 106 13.16 2.29 5.57
C TYR A 106 13.27 3.78 5.22
N SER A 107 13.14 4.10 3.94
CA SER A 107 13.18 5.47 3.40
C SER A 107 11.81 5.87 2.86
N THR A 108 11.37 7.10 3.10
CA THR A 108 10.17 7.67 2.45
C THR A 108 10.44 8.17 1.03
N SER A 109 11.62 7.89 0.49
CA SER A 109 12.05 8.31 -0.84
C SER A 109 12.49 7.10 -1.67
N PRO A 110 12.01 6.97 -2.92
CA PRO A 110 12.34 5.83 -3.77
C PRO A 110 13.84 5.79 -4.05
N ILE A 111 14.41 4.59 -4.03
CA ILE A 111 15.79 4.34 -4.45
C ILE A 111 15.77 4.25 -5.98
N VAL A 112 16.30 5.27 -6.65
CA VAL A 112 16.49 5.24 -8.11
C VAL A 112 17.97 5.01 -8.34
N ASN A 113 18.35 3.92 -9.02
CA ASN A 113 19.74 3.56 -9.34
C ASN A 113 20.68 3.49 -8.12
N GLY A 114 20.25 2.84 -7.03
CA GLY A 114 21.09 2.60 -5.85
C GLY A 114 21.44 3.86 -5.04
N ARG A 115 20.81 5.01 -5.32
CA ARG A 115 20.97 6.24 -4.53
C ARG A 115 19.63 6.68 -3.98
N VAL A 116 19.59 6.98 -2.68
CA VAL A 116 18.42 7.55 -2.02
C VAL A 116 18.20 8.94 -2.62
N SER A 117 17.04 9.13 -3.26
CA SER A 117 16.57 10.42 -3.77
C SER A 117 16.34 11.36 -2.59
N ARG A 118 17.37 12.08 -2.11
CA ARG A 118 17.19 13.04 -1.01
C ARG A 118 16.17 14.10 -1.45
N PRO A 119 15.07 14.31 -0.71
CA PRO A 119 14.21 15.45 -0.97
C PRO A 119 15.06 16.72 -0.84
N LYS A 120 15.06 17.57 -1.87
CA LYS A 120 15.73 18.88 -1.85
C LYS A 120 15.23 19.62 -0.61
N GLN A 121 16.06 19.67 0.43
CA GLN A 121 15.86 20.54 1.57
C GLN A 121 15.71 21.95 1.01
N ARG A 122 14.48 22.44 0.97
CA ARG A 122 14.16 23.84 0.72
C ARG A 122 14.86 24.59 1.86
N ARG A 123 16.02 25.19 1.56
CA ARG A 123 16.77 26.03 2.49
C ARG A 123 15.77 27.03 3.08
N LYS A 124 15.44 26.88 4.36
CA LYS A 124 14.80 27.96 5.12
C LYS A 124 15.76 29.14 5.05
N SER A 125 15.35 30.19 4.34
CA SER A 125 16.03 31.48 4.39
C SER A 125 16.04 31.93 5.85
N LYS A 126 17.24 31.93 6.44
CA LYS A 126 17.51 32.61 7.70
C LYS A 126 17.11 34.07 7.48
N LYS A 127 16.09 34.56 8.19
CA LYS A 127 15.86 36.00 8.31
C LYS A 127 17.13 36.60 8.89
N ALA A 128 17.71 37.56 8.19
CA ALA A 128 18.77 38.39 8.72
C ALA A 128 18.15 39.26 9.83
N GLU A 129 18.64 39.06 11.04
CA GLU A 129 18.45 39.97 12.16
C GLU A 129 19.36 41.18 11.85
N VAL A 130 18.75 42.35 11.62
CA VAL A 130 19.47 43.62 11.48
C VAL A 130 19.36 44.32 12.82
N THR A 131 20.52 44.55 13.42
CA THR A 131 20.74 45.38 14.61
C THR A 131 20.56 46.84 14.28
#